data_AF-G5S548-F1
#
_entry.id   AF-G5S548-F1
#
_cell.length_a   1.000
_cell.length_b   1.000
_cell.length_c   1.000
_cell.angle_alpha   90.00
_cell.angle_beta   90.00
_cell.angle_gamma   90.00
#
_symmetry.space_group_name_H-M   'P 1'
#
loop_
_entity.id
_entity.type
_entity.pdbx_description
1 polymer ?
#
loop_
_entity_poly.entity_id
_entity_poly.type
_entity_poly.pdbx_seq_one_letter_code
_entity_poly.pdbx_strand_id
1 'polypeptide(L)'
;MRGGLSGHSSGGVANAACDAELLRATRLAHEAQLDVAPLGKIPHLRTPGLLVMDMDSTAIQIECIDEIAKLAGTGEKVAEVTERAMRG
;
A
#
# COMPACT_ATOMS: atom_id res chain seq x y z
N MET A 1 -7.32 44.76 -9.08
CA MET A 1 -6.57 43.51 -9.35
C MET A 1 -7.55 42.36 -9.28
N ARG A 2 -7.70 41.61 -10.38
CA ARG A 2 -8.80 40.65 -10.57
C ARG A 2 -8.61 39.43 -9.69
N GLY A 3 -9.61 39.15 -8.84
CA GLY A 3 -9.77 37.86 -8.18
C GLY A 3 -10.10 36.79 -9.22
N GLY A 4 -9.27 35.76 -9.28
CA GLY A 4 -9.51 34.57 -10.09
C GLY A 4 -10.15 33.49 -9.24
N LEU A 5 -11.41 33.19 -9.56
CA LEU A 5 -12.10 31.96 -9.15
C LEU A 5 -11.36 30.76 -9.78
N SER A 6 -10.94 29.80 -8.97
CA SER A 6 -10.71 28.43 -9.43
C SER A 6 -11.51 27.49 -8.55
N GLY A 7 -12.72 27.18 -9.01
CA GLY A 7 -13.54 26.14 -8.44
C GLY A 7 -12.81 24.80 -8.48
N HIS A 8 -12.85 24.09 -7.36
CA HIS A 8 -12.73 22.64 -7.35
C HIS A 8 -13.99 22.10 -6.67
N SER A 9 -15.10 22.22 -7.39
CA SER A 9 -16.25 21.34 -7.20
C SER A 9 -15.91 20.00 -7.84
N SER A 10 -15.52 19.00 -7.05
CA SER A 10 -15.62 17.59 -7.46
C SER A 10 -15.31 16.67 -6.28
N GLY A 11 -16.32 16.41 -5.46
CA GLY A 11 -16.37 15.25 -4.59
C GLY A 11 -17.76 14.64 -4.66
N GLY A 12 -18.33 14.61 -5.87
CA GLY A 12 -19.64 14.01 -6.11
C GLY A 12 -19.53 12.50 -5.88
N VAL A 13 -20.25 12.03 -4.86
CA VAL A 13 -20.88 10.71 -4.77
C VAL A 13 -20.24 9.64 -5.67
N ALA A 14 -19.21 8.97 -5.15
CA ALA A 14 -18.80 7.68 -5.70
C ALA A 14 -20.03 6.76 -5.61
N ASN A 15 -20.54 6.41 -6.80
CA ASN A 15 -21.77 5.67 -6.99
C ASN A 15 -21.62 4.26 -6.38
N ALA A 16 -22.57 3.79 -5.57
CA ALA A 16 -22.54 2.45 -4.97
C ALA A 16 -22.36 1.30 -5.99
N ALA A 17 -22.68 1.56 -7.26
CA ALA A 17 -22.39 0.66 -8.38
C ALA A 17 -20.89 0.44 -8.62
N CYS A 18 -20.05 1.47 -8.47
CA CYS A 18 -18.59 1.39 -8.60
C CYS A 18 -18.00 0.47 -7.53
N ASP A 19 -18.55 0.53 -6.31
CA ASP A 19 -18.11 -0.31 -5.19
C ASP A 19 -18.49 -1.78 -5.41
N ALA A 20 -19.69 -2.05 -5.93
CA ALA A 20 -20.14 -3.42 -6.24
C ALA A 20 -19.32 -4.06 -7.38
N GLU A 21 -18.96 -3.29 -8.40
CA GLU A 21 -18.10 -3.76 -9.49
C GLU A 21 -16.66 -4.00 -9.02
N LEU A 22 -16.11 -3.14 -8.17
CA LEU A 22 -14.79 -3.33 -7.56
C LEU A 22 -14.76 -4.59 -6.68
N LEU A 23 -15.78 -4.80 -5.85
CA LEU A 23 -15.90 -6.02 -5.03
C LEU A 23 -15.94 -7.29 -5.89
N ARG A 24 -16.68 -7.26 -7.00
CA ARG A 24 -16.73 -8.38 -7.94
C ARG A 24 -15.38 -8.62 -8.63
N ALA A 25 -14.70 -7.54 -9.03
CA ALA A 25 -13.38 -7.60 -9.65
C ALA A 25 -12.33 -8.17 -8.68
N THR A 26 -12.30 -7.70 -7.42
CA THR A 26 -11.40 -8.22 -6.38
C THR A 26 -11.63 -9.70 -6.10
N ARG A 27 -12.90 -10.14 -6.03
CA ARG A 27 -13.21 -11.56 -5.82
C ARG A 27 -12.71 -12.44 -6.96
N LEU A 28 -13.00 -12.04 -8.20
CA LEU A 28 -12.56 -12.80 -9.38
C LEU A 28 -11.04 -12.81 -9.50
N ALA A 29 -10.38 -11.69 -9.21
CA ALA A 29 -8.92 -11.59 -9.22
C ALA A 29 -8.32 -12.54 -8.18
N HIS A 30 -8.87 -12.60 -6.96
CA HIS A 30 -8.42 -13.53 -5.94
C HIS A 30 -8.60 -15.01 -6.35
N GLU A 31 -9.77 -15.37 -6.91
CA GLU A 31 -10.04 -16.72 -7.44
C GLU A 31 -9.07 -17.11 -8.56
N ALA A 32 -8.66 -16.13 -9.38
CA ALA A 32 -7.72 -16.31 -10.48
C ALA A 32 -6.23 -16.13 -10.07
N GLN A 33 -5.94 -15.86 -8.80
CA GLN A 33 -4.60 -15.51 -8.29
C GLN A 33 -3.95 -14.30 -9.04
N LEU A 34 -4.76 -13.29 -9.33
CA LEU A 34 -4.35 -12.03 -9.95
C LEU A 34 -4.47 -10.87 -8.96
N ASP A 35 -3.60 -9.88 -9.12
CA ASP A 35 -3.69 -8.61 -8.39
C ASP A 35 -4.57 -7.61 -9.14
N VAL A 36 -5.46 -6.93 -8.43
CA VAL A 36 -6.28 -5.83 -8.99
C VAL A 36 -6.20 -4.61 -8.09
N ALA A 37 -5.93 -3.47 -8.70
CA ALA A 37 -5.90 -2.18 -8.03
C ALA A 37 -6.74 -1.16 -8.82
N PRO A 38 -7.73 -0.49 -8.20
CA PRO A 38 -8.45 0.59 -8.85
C PRO A 38 -7.50 1.77 -9.03
N LEU A 39 -7.17 2.10 -10.28
CA LEU A 39 -6.32 3.25 -10.59
C LEU A 39 -7.21 4.49 -10.70
N GLY A 40 -7.17 5.32 -9.66
CA GLY A 40 -7.72 6.67 -9.69
C GLY A 40 -6.75 7.64 -10.38
N LYS A 41 -6.44 8.75 -9.71
CA LYS A 41 -5.42 9.69 -10.19
C LYS A 41 -4.03 9.18 -9.86
N ILE A 42 -3.37 8.54 -10.82
CA ILE A 42 -2.00 8.01 -10.67
C ILE A 42 -0.93 8.98 -11.20
N PRO A 43 0.32 8.92 -10.67
CA PRO A 43 1.44 9.68 -11.22
C PRO A 43 1.78 9.26 -12.66
N HIS A 44 2.29 10.20 -13.45
CA HIS A 44 2.79 9.90 -14.79
C HIS A 44 4.26 9.51 -14.73
N LEU A 45 4.61 8.30 -15.18
CA LEU A 45 6.00 7.81 -15.14
C LEU A 45 6.98 8.59 -16.04
N ARG A 46 6.47 9.41 -16.97
CA ARG A 46 7.29 10.27 -17.85
C ARG A 46 7.64 11.63 -17.23
N THR A 47 7.04 11.97 -16.10
CA THR A 47 7.37 13.19 -15.35
C THR A 47 8.25 12.81 -14.17
N PRO A 48 9.33 13.57 -13.87
CA PRO A 48 10.13 13.33 -12.67
C PRO A 48 9.26 13.27 -11.41
N GLY A 49 9.53 12.30 -10.54
CA GLY A 49 8.75 12.04 -9.34
C GLY A 49 9.59 11.35 -8.26
N LEU A 50 8.98 11.14 -7.10
CA LEU A 50 9.60 10.50 -5.95
C LEU A 50 8.82 9.23 -5.61
N LEU A 51 9.53 8.11 -5.50
CA LEU A 51 9.02 6.85 -4.96
C LEU A 51 9.70 6.59 -3.63
N VAL A 52 8.92 6.51 -2.55
CA VAL A 52 9.39 6.10 -1.23
C VAL A 52 8.74 4.75 -0.94
N MET A 53 9.56 3.76 -0.59
CA MET A 53 9.12 2.41 -0.25
C MET A 53 9.56 2.10 1.17
N ASP A 54 8.78 1.27 1.86
CA ASP A 54 9.22 0.70 3.12
C ASP A 54 10.38 -0.28 2.89
N MET A 55 11.21 -0.49 3.91
CA MET A 55 12.46 -1.24 3.80
C MET A 55 12.25 -2.74 4.08
N ASP A 56 11.89 -3.07 5.33
CA ASP A 56 11.69 -4.44 5.78
C ASP A 56 10.42 -5.03 5.15
N SER A 57 10.48 -6.28 4.70
CA SER A 57 9.39 -7.01 4.01
C SER A 57 8.84 -6.37 2.71
N THR A 58 9.39 -5.23 2.26
CA THR A 58 9.00 -4.53 1.02
C THR A 58 10.17 -4.41 0.03
N ALA A 59 11.34 -3.95 0.47
CA ALA A 59 12.54 -3.86 -0.37
C ALA A 59 13.54 -5.00 -0.10
N ILE A 60 13.56 -5.53 1.12
CA ILE A 60 14.36 -6.69 1.54
C ILE A 60 13.49 -7.72 2.25
N GLN A 61 13.76 -9.01 2.04
CA GLN A 61 12.95 -10.11 2.60
C GLN A 61 13.27 -10.43 4.07
N ILE A 62 14.35 -9.86 4.60
CA ILE A 62 14.85 -10.14 5.94
C ILE A 62 14.47 -8.98 6.83
N GLU A 63 13.90 -9.29 7.99
CA GLU A 63 13.73 -8.33 9.08
C GLU A 63 15.10 -8.02 9.67
N CYS A 64 15.63 -6.82 9.40
CA CYS A 64 16.99 -6.45 9.82
C CYS A 64 17.25 -6.63 11.33
N ILE A 65 16.20 -6.50 12.15
CA ILE A 65 16.26 -6.61 13.61
C ILE A 65 16.48 -8.07 14.05
N ASP A 66 15.90 -9.04 13.34
CA ASP A 66 16.02 -10.46 13.70
C ASP A 66 17.46 -10.96 13.53
N GLU A 67 18.17 -10.49 12.49
CA GLU A 67 19.58 -10.85 12.28
C GLU A 67 20.50 -10.29 13.37
N ILE A 68 20.24 -9.06 13.83
CA ILE A 68 20.97 -8.49 14.97
C ILE A 68 20.68 -9.29 16.25
N ALA A 69 19.43 -9.69 16.46
CA ALA A 69 19.02 -10.46 17.64
C ALA A 69 19.60 -11.88 17.66
N LYS A 70 19.78 -12.52 16.49
CA LYS A 70 20.49 -13.81 16.38
C LYS A 70 21.93 -13.70 16.87
N LEU A 71 22.65 -12.65 16.47
CA LEU A 71 24.01 -12.40 16.93
C LEU A 71 24.08 -12.11 18.44
N ALA A 72 23.03 -11.53 19.01
CA ALA A 72 22.90 -11.27 20.44
C ALA A 72 22.39 -12.48 21.26
N GLY A 73 22.06 -13.60 20.61
CA GLY A 73 21.51 -14.80 21.27
C GLY A 73 20.04 -14.67 21.72
N THR A 74 19.33 -13.64 21.26
CA THR A 74 17.91 -13.37 21.60
C THR A 74 16.98 -13.44 20.40
N GLY A 75 17.43 -14.02 19.28
CA GLY A 75 16.71 -14.06 18.00
C GLY A 75 15.27 -14.59 18.11
N GLU A 76 15.06 -15.72 18.80
CA GLU A 76 13.72 -16.33 18.92
C GLU A 76 12.70 -15.41 19.60
N LYS A 77 13.12 -14.74 20.67
CA LYS A 77 12.24 -13.82 21.42
C LYS A 77 11.89 -12.58 20.61
N VAL A 78 12.83 -12.09 19.81
CA VAL A 78 12.64 -10.89 18.98
C VAL A 78 11.74 -11.23 17.79
N ALA A 79 11.99 -12.34 17.10
CA ALA A 79 11.15 -12.81 16.00
C ALA A 79 9.69 -13.01 16.43
N GLU A 80 9.43 -13.59 17.61
CA GLU A 80 8.07 -13.75 18.14
C GLU A 80 7.37 -12.40 18.38
N VAL A 81 8.10 -11.37 18.80
CA VAL A 81 7.55 -10.02 19.01
C VAL A 81 7.32 -9.34 17.66
N THR A 82 8.25 -9.45 16.72
CA THR A 82 8.16 -8.89 15.36
C THR A 82 6.94 -9.46 14.63
N GLU A 83 6.77 -10.78 14.63
CA GLU A 83 5.64 -11.45 13.99
C GLU A 83 4.29 -10.98 14.56
N ARG A 84 4.20 -10.81 15.89
CA ARG A 84 2.99 -10.28 16.53
C ARG A 84 2.73 -8.83 16.13
N ALA A 85 3.76 -7.99 16.10
CA ALA A 85 3.62 -6.57 15.76
C ALA A 85 3.16 -6.35 14.30
N MET A 86 3.65 -7.16 13.36
CA MET A 86 3.30 -7.03 11.93
C MET A 86 1.89 -7.51 11.59
N ARG A 87 1.26 -8.32 12.45
CA ARG A 87 -0.12 -8.81 12.26
C ARG A 87 -1.19 -7.82 12.75
N GLY A 88 -0.79 -6.71 13.39
CA GLY A 88 -1.68 -5.73 14.01
C GLY A 88 -2.36 -6.26 15.27
#